data_AF-A0A2G9G514-F1
#
_entry.id   AF-A0A2G9G514-F1
#
_cell.length_a   1.000
_cell.length_b   1.000
_cell.length_c   1.000
_cell.angle_alpha   90.00
_cell.angle_beta   90.00
_cell.angle_gamma   90.00
#
_symmetry.space_group_name_H-M   'P 1'
#
loop_
_entity.id
_entity.type
_entity.pdbx_description
1 polymer ?
#
loop_
_entity_poly.entity_id
_entity_poly.type
_entity_poly.pdbx_seq_one_letter_code
_entity_poly.pdbx_strand_id
1 'polypeptide(L)' 'MNPEYVRSDSEVANRGWKWKQMGDEEKKAAINEEMKRMQRLPPNSSYVSHRLRVLNKIQQLISLQVGVPVSLINYECVM' A
#
# COMPACT_ATOMS: atom_id res chain seq x y z
N MET A 1 25.19 -14.34 13.31
CA MET A 1 24.27 -13.22 12.99
C MET A 1 24.90 -12.39 11.88
N ASN A 2 24.15 -12.07 10.81
CA ASN A 2 24.62 -11.22 9.72
C ASN A 2 24.44 -9.73 10.12
N PRO A 3 25.49 -8.89 10.10
CA PRO A 3 25.48 -7.56 10.69
C PRO A 3 25.06 -6.40 9.75
N GLU A 4 24.20 -6.61 8.76
CA GLU A 4 23.66 -5.50 7.94
C GLU A 4 22.15 -5.58 7.72
N TYR A 5 21.39 -5.10 8.70
CA TYR A 5 20.03 -4.62 8.46
C TYR A 5 19.80 -3.30 9.20
N VAL A 6 20.68 -2.34 8.95
CA VAL A 6 20.36 -0.93 9.23
C VAL A 6 19.52 -0.46 8.05
N ARG A 7 18.20 -0.64 8.17
CA ARG A 7 17.25 0.03 7.30
C ARG A 7 17.31 1.51 7.65
N SER A 8 18.09 2.30 6.91
CA SER A 8 18.15 3.75 7.08
C SER A 8 16.73 4.32 7.03
N ASP A 9 16.29 4.96 8.11
CA ASP A 9 14.93 5.49 8.27
C ASP A 9 14.52 6.43 7.11
N SER A 10 15.51 7.02 6.45
CA SER A 10 15.38 7.83 5.24
C SER A 10 14.76 7.08 4.04
N GLU A 11 15.00 5.78 3.87
CA GLU A 11 14.45 4.99 2.76
C GLU A 11 12.95 4.70 2.95
N VAL A 12 12.51 4.50 4.20
CA VAL A 12 11.11 4.23 4.53
C VAL A 12 10.29 5.51 4.32
N ALA A 13 10.81 6.65 4.76
CA ALA A 13 10.24 7.97 4.52
C ALA A 13 10.15 8.27 3.01
N ASN A 14 11.20 7.94 2.24
CA ASN A 14 11.24 8.16 0.80
C ASN A 14 10.14 7.38 0.05
N ARG A 15 9.86 6.13 0.45
CA ARG A 15 8.77 5.34 -0.17
C ARG A 15 7.38 5.90 0.12
N GLY A 16 7.14 6.39 1.34
CA GLY A 16 5.88 7.04 1.70
C GLY A 16 5.67 8.35 0.94
N TRP A 17 6.72 9.15 0.79
CA TRP A 17 6.71 10.37 -0.01
C TRP A 17 6.45 10.09 -1.49
N LYS A 18 7.15 9.09 -2.06
CA LYS A 18 6.97 8.67 -3.45
C LYS A 18 5.51 8.26 -3.72
N TRP A 19 4.91 7.46 -2.84
CA TRP A 19 3.50 7.05 -2.96
C TRP A 19 2.53 8.24 -2.97
N LYS A 20 2.80 9.28 -2.16
CA LYS A 20 1.98 10.49 -2.14
C LYS A 20 2.10 11.31 -3.43
N GLN A 21 3.25 11.27 -4.10
CA GLN A 21 3.47 11.99 -5.37
C GLN A 21 2.98 11.23 -6.61
N MET A 22 2.79 9.91 -6.53
CA MET A 22 2.26 9.12 -7.63
C MET A 22 0.82 9.53 -7.98
N GLY A 23 0.52 9.59 -9.28
CA GLY A 23 -0.84 9.73 -9.78
C GLY A 23 -1.69 8.47 -9.50
N ASP A 24 -3.01 8.59 -9.55
CA ASP A 24 -3.90 7.47 -9.21
C ASP A 24 -3.75 6.27 -10.14
N GLU A 25 -3.50 6.50 -11.43
CA GLU A 25 -3.19 5.44 -12.39
C GLU A 25 -1.84 4.76 -12.12
N GLU A 26 -0.83 5.53 -11.68
CA GLU A 26 0.47 4.98 -11.30
C GLU A 26 0.36 4.13 -10.03
N LYS A 27 -0.43 4.57 -9.04
CA LYS A 27 -0.74 3.77 -7.84
C LYS A 27 -1.47 2.49 -8.20
N LYS A 28 -2.46 2.54 -9.10
CA LYS A 28 -3.19 1.36 -9.59
C LYS A 28 -2.23 0.38 -10.28
N ALA A 29 -1.32 0.87 -11.11
CA ALA A 29 -0.31 0.03 -11.76
C ALA A 29 0.60 -0.66 -10.74
N ALA A 30 1.08 0.06 -9.73
CA ALA A 30 1.90 -0.50 -8.65
C ALA A 30 1.17 -1.58 -7.84
N ILE A 31 -0.12 -1.39 -7.54
CA ILE A 31 -0.95 -2.39 -6.87
C ILE A 31 -1.12 -3.63 -7.75
N ASN A 32 -1.36 -3.45 -9.04
CA ASN A 32 -1.56 -4.57 -9.96
C ASN A 32 -0.30 -5.44 -10.11
N GLU A 33 0.89 -4.82 -10.17
CA GLU A 33 2.15 -5.56 -10.17
C GLU A 33 2.35 -6.37 -8.88
N GLU A 34 1.99 -5.80 -7.73
CA GLU A 34 2.03 -6.53 -6.46
C GLU A 34 1.00 -7.67 -6.42
N MET A 35 -0.20 -7.50 -6.99
CA MET A 35 -1.19 -8.58 -7.11
C MET A 35 -0.67 -9.72 -7.99
N LYS A 36 -0.03 -9.42 -9.12
CA LYS A 36 0.64 -10.43 -9.96
C LYS A 36 1.75 -11.14 -9.20
N ARG A 37 2.51 -10.42 -8.37
CA ARG A 37 3.54 -11.04 -7.52
C ARG A 37 2.93 -12.02 -6.52
N MET A 38 1.76 -11.72 -5.96
CA MET A 38 1.04 -12.62 -5.05
C MET A 38 0.53 -13.87 -5.75
N GLN A 39 0.10 -13.78 -7.02
CA GLN A 39 -0.36 -14.94 -7.79
C GLN A 39 0.75 -15.95 -8.09
N ARG A 40 2.02 -15.55 -8.03
CA ARG A 40 3.18 -16.44 -8.19
C ARG A 40 3.52 -17.24 -6.94
N LEU A 41 2.97 -16.85 -5.79
CA LEU A 41 3.17 -17.55 -4.53
C LEU A 41 2.17 -18.71 -4.42
N PRO A 42 2.49 -19.73 -3.60
CA PRO A 42 1.55 -20.81 -3.35
C PRO A 42 0.22 -20.23 -2.87
N PRO A 43 -0.89 -20.50 -3.58
CA PRO A 43 -2.20 -20.27 -3.02
C PRO A 43 -2.27 -21.07 -1.71
N ASN A 44 -3.11 -20.66 -0.75
CA ASN A 44 -3.29 -21.28 0.58
C ASN A 44 -2.39 -20.70 1.70
N SER A 45 -1.42 -19.83 1.39
CA SER A 45 -0.70 -19.13 2.47
C SER A 45 -1.54 -17.99 3.04
N SER A 46 -1.63 -17.92 4.38
CA SER A 46 -2.35 -16.84 5.09
C SER A 46 -1.85 -15.45 4.67
N TYR A 47 -0.54 -15.34 4.40
CA TYR A 47 0.09 -14.11 3.90
C TYR A 47 -0.48 -13.65 2.55
N VAL A 48 -0.60 -14.54 1.55
CA VAL A 48 -1.15 -14.19 0.23
C VAL A 48 -2.60 -13.73 0.36
N SER A 49 -3.43 -14.46 1.12
CA SER A 49 -4.82 -14.11 1.36
C SER A 49 -5.00 -12.79 2.10
N HIS A 50 -4.12 -12.49 3.06
CA HIS A 50 -4.12 -11.20 3.75
C HIS A 50 -3.71 -10.07 2.81
N ARG A 51 -2.60 -10.26 2.07
CA ARG A 51 -2.04 -9.25 1.16
C ARG A 51 -3.00 -8.88 0.04
N LEU A 52 -3.63 -9.86 -0.62
CA LEU A 52 -4.62 -9.62 -1.67
C LEU A 52 -5.82 -8.81 -1.17
N ARG A 53 -6.32 -9.09 0.05
CA ARG A 53 -7.43 -8.31 0.64
C ARG A 53 -7.03 -6.86 0.89
N VAL A 54 -5.82 -6.61 1.37
CA VAL A 54 -5.31 -5.25 1.58
C VAL A 54 -5.17 -4.50 0.25
N LEU A 55 -4.58 -5.14 -0.76
CA LEU A 55 -4.40 -4.54 -2.10
C LEU A 55 -5.74 -4.19 -2.75
N ASN A 56 -6.74 -5.06 -2.65
CA ASN A 56 -8.09 -4.80 -3.15
C ASN A 56 -8.74 -3.60 -2.45
N LYS A 57 -8.58 -3.49 -1.12
CA LYS A 57 -9.08 -2.33 -0.37
C LYS A 57 -8.41 -1.04 -0.82
N ILE A 58 -7.09 -1.03 -1.02
CA ILE A 58 -6.35 0.15 -1.51
C ILE A 58 -6.81 0.53 -2.92
N GLN A 59 -6.99 -0.44 -3.82
CA GLN A 59 -7.46 -0.18 -5.18
C GLN A 59 -8.86 0.43 -5.21
N GLN A 60 -9.77 -0.03 -4.33
CA GLN A 60 -11.09 0.58 -4.17
C GLN A 60 -10.97 2.02 -3.66
N LEU A 61 -10.14 2.29 -2.65
CA LEU A 61 -9.96 3.65 -2.11
C LEU A 61 -9.44 4.65 -3.16
N ILE A 62 -8.55 4.21 -4.05
CA ILE A 62 -8.06 5.05 -5.16
C ILE A 62 -9.16 5.22 -6.22
N SER A 63 -9.88 4.15 -6.55
CA SER A 63 -10.90 4.17 -7.61
C SER A 63 -12.18 4.92 -7.20
N LEU A 64 -12.47 4.96 -5.91
CA LEU A 64 -13.63 5.66 -5.34
C LEU A 64 -13.49 7.17 -5.36
N GLN A 65 -12.46 7.74 -6.01
CA GLN A 65 -12.21 9.18 -6.21
C GLN A 65 -12.75 9.96 -5.02
N VAL A 66 -12.00 9.93 -3.90
CA VAL A 66 -12.41 10.48 -2.61
C VAL A 66 -13.12 11.83 -2.79
N GLY A 67 -14.46 11.80 -2.85
CA GLY A 67 -15.31 12.99 -2.79
C GLY A 67 -15.31 13.61 -1.40
N VAL A 68 -14.47 13.10 -0.51
CA VAL A 68 -14.17 13.65 0.80
C VAL A 68 -12.66 13.77 0.93
N PRO A 69 -12.13 14.97 1.21
CA PRO A 69 -10.70 15.14 1.35
C PRO A 69 -10.19 14.31 2.53
N VAL A 70 -9.02 13.68 2.36
CA VAL A 70 -8.32 12.86 3.38
C VAL A 70 -8.07 13.64 4.68
N SER A 71 -8.22 14.96 4.68
CA SER A 71 -8.22 15.81 5.87
C SER A 71 -9.41 15.56 6.81
N LEU A 72 -10.57 15.08 6.36
CA LEU A 72 -11.71 14.79 7.25
C LEU A 72 -11.60 13.47 8.02
N ILE A 73 -10.85 12.49 7.50
CA ILE A 73 -10.73 11.17 8.14
C ILE A 73 -9.86 11.23 9.41
N ASN A 74 -9.08 12.30 9.59
CA ASN A 74 -8.20 12.46 10.75
C ASN A 74 -8.86 13.12 11.97
N TYR A 75 -10.12 13.58 11.89
CA TYR A 75 -10.79 14.26 13.02
C TYR A 75 -11.70 13.36 13.87
N GLU A 76 -11.97 12.11 13.47
CA GLU A 76 -12.80 11.19 14.28
C GLU A 76 -12.00 10.12 15.04
N CYS A 77 -10.67 10.08 14.95
CA CYS A 77 -9.84 9.14 15.71
C CYS A 77 -9.13 9.77 16.93
N VAL A 78 -9.65 10.90 17.43
CA VAL A 78 -9.35 11.46 18.76
C VAL A 78 -10.66 11.98 19.36
N MET A 79 -11.50 11.07 19.85
CA MET A 79 -12.44 11.27 20.96
C MET A 79 -12.81 9.89 21.52
#